data_AF-A0A2T6N9H9-F1
#
_entry.id   AF-A0A2T6N9H9-F1
#
_cell.length_a   1.000
_cell.length_b   1.000
_cell.length_c   1.000
_cell.angle_alpha   90.00
_cell.angle_beta   90.00
_cell.angle_gamma   90.00
#
_symmetry.space_group_name_H-M   'P 1'
#
loop_
_entity.id
_entity.type
_entity.pdbx_description
1 polymer ?
#
loop_
_entity_poly.entity_id
_entity_poly.type
_entity_poly.pdbx_seq_one_letter_code
_entity_poly.pdbx_strand_id
1 'polypeptide(L)'
;MFAASLALTTVQPREASAQSSEQLAAITALGSLNGIALHCKALSETQRIKRTLVATLPKRRQLGELFDYETNRSFMAFIEKNNTCPTPQSLEQRIDEALDRLKSLYPAK
;
A
#
# COMPACT_ATOMS: atom_id res chain seq x y z
N MET A 1 -28.61 33.25 41.69
CA MET A 1 -27.16 33.02 41.46
C MET A 1 -27.02 31.69 40.72
N PHE A 2 -26.62 31.71 39.45
CA PHE A 2 -26.24 30.49 38.71
C PHE A 2 -24.85 30.72 38.12
N ALA A 3 -23.85 30.00 38.63
CA ALA A 3 -22.49 30.02 38.09
C ALA A 3 -22.41 29.02 36.95
N ALA A 4 -22.22 29.51 35.73
CA ALA A 4 -21.97 28.68 34.55
C ALA A 4 -20.45 28.45 34.42
N SER A 5 -20.00 27.24 34.73
CA SER A 5 -18.61 26.83 34.53
C SER A 5 -18.38 26.50 33.05
N LEU A 6 -17.57 27.31 32.36
CA LEU A 6 -17.06 26.98 31.03
C LEU A 6 -15.95 25.92 31.15
N ALA A 7 -16.23 24.69 30.73
CA ALA A 7 -15.20 23.68 30.53
C ALA A 7 -14.46 23.97 29.22
N LEU A 8 -13.19 24.39 29.30
CA LEU A 8 -12.29 24.46 28.15
C LEU A 8 -11.97 23.03 27.70
N THR A 9 -12.55 22.60 26.59
CA THR A 9 -12.08 21.41 25.87
C THR A 9 -10.76 21.72 25.20
N THR A 10 -9.68 21.13 25.69
CA THR A 10 -8.36 21.17 25.06
C THR A 10 -8.41 20.44 23.72
N VAL A 11 -8.25 21.18 22.61
CA VAL A 11 -8.08 20.58 21.28
C VAL A 11 -6.67 20.01 21.23
N GLN A 12 -6.56 18.68 21.30
CA GLN A 12 -5.27 18.01 21.20
C GLN A 12 -4.85 17.95 19.72
N PRO A 13 -3.67 18.48 19.36
CA PRO A 13 -3.20 18.41 17.98
C PRO A 13 -3.03 16.95 17.57
N ARG A 14 -3.72 16.53 16.51
CA ARG A 14 -3.41 15.26 15.85
C ARG A 14 -2.06 15.42 15.17
N GLU A 15 -1.03 14.76 15.69
CA GLU A 15 0.24 14.65 14.97
C GLU A 15 0.01 13.96 13.63
N ALA A 16 0.19 14.70 12.55
CA ALA A 16 0.27 14.14 11.22
C ALA A 16 1.61 13.41 11.10
N SER A 17 1.65 12.13 11.48
CA SER A 17 2.85 11.33 11.28
C SER A 17 3.12 11.18 9.78
N ALA A 18 4.27 11.69 9.32
CA ALA A 18 4.78 11.42 7.99
C ALA A 18 5.09 9.92 7.87
N GLN A 19 4.92 9.35 6.68
CA GLN A 19 5.34 7.96 6.44
C GLN A 19 6.86 7.91 6.31
N SER A 20 7.49 6.86 6.84
CA SER A 20 8.93 6.64 6.65
C SER A 20 9.25 6.24 5.20
N SER A 21 10.53 6.34 4.83
CA SER A 21 11.03 5.85 3.54
C SER A 21 10.69 4.37 3.32
N GLU A 22 10.84 3.54 4.35
CA GLU A 22 10.60 2.10 4.30
C GLU A 22 9.11 1.80 4.09
N GLN A 23 8.25 2.57 4.76
CA GLN A 23 6.80 2.49 4.63
C GLN A 23 6.33 2.81 3.20
N LEU A 24 6.92 3.83 2.57
CA LEU A 24 6.62 4.17 1.17
C LEU A 24 7.22 3.13 0.21
N ALA A 25 8.44 2.66 0.47
CA ALA A 25 9.10 1.65 -0.35
C ALA A 25 8.32 0.32 -0.40
N ALA A 26 7.68 -0.08 0.71
CA ALA A 26 6.82 -1.27 0.74
C ALA A 26 5.58 -1.12 -0.17
N ILE A 27 4.98 0.08 -0.21
CA ILE A 27 3.86 0.37 -1.14
C ILE A 27 4.36 0.33 -2.58
N THR A 28 5.52 0.93 -2.86
CA THR A 28 6.15 0.91 -4.18
C THR A 28 6.43 -0.52 -4.66
N ALA A 29 6.96 -1.38 -3.80
CA ALA A 29 7.23 -2.78 -4.12
C ALA A 29 5.94 -3.53 -4.50
N LEU A 30 4.88 -3.36 -3.73
CA LEU A 30 3.57 -3.98 -4.01
C LEU A 30 2.92 -3.43 -5.28
N GLY A 31 3.02 -2.12 -5.53
CA GLY A 31 2.57 -1.53 -6.80
C GLY A 31 3.30 -2.16 -7.98
N SER A 32 4.63 -2.27 -7.88
CA SER A 32 5.45 -2.87 -8.92
C SER A 32 5.10 -4.34 -9.20
N LEU A 33 4.91 -5.15 -8.15
CA LEU A 33 4.46 -6.55 -8.27
C LEU A 33 3.05 -6.65 -8.85
N ASN A 34 2.15 -5.75 -8.46
CA ASN A 34 0.80 -5.71 -9.00
C ASN A 34 0.77 -5.40 -10.51
N GLY A 35 1.65 -4.51 -10.99
CA GLY A 35 1.82 -4.25 -12.43
C GLY A 35 2.24 -5.50 -13.21
N ILE A 36 3.18 -6.29 -12.67
CA ILE A 36 3.59 -7.58 -13.24
C ILE A 36 2.42 -8.57 -13.23
N ALA A 37 1.72 -8.69 -12.09
CA ALA A 37 0.58 -9.61 -11.95
C ALA A 37 -0.54 -9.28 -12.96
N LEU A 38 -0.83 -8.00 -13.17
CA LEU A 38 -1.80 -7.55 -14.18
C LEU A 38 -1.39 -7.96 -15.59
N HIS A 39 -0.14 -7.70 -15.98
CA HIS A 39 0.38 -8.10 -17.29
C HIS A 39 0.26 -9.62 -17.49
N CYS A 40 0.60 -10.38 -16.45
CA CYS A 40 0.58 -11.84 -16.45
C CYS A 40 -0.81 -12.45 -16.21
N LYS A 41 -1.88 -11.64 -16.18
CA LYS A 41 -3.27 -12.08 -15.94
C LYS A 41 -3.48 -12.83 -14.62
N ALA A 42 -2.62 -12.62 -13.63
CA ALA A 42 -2.71 -13.19 -12.29
C ALA A 42 -3.73 -12.40 -11.43
N LEU A 43 -4.99 -12.41 -11.84
CA LEU A 43 -6.04 -11.56 -11.25
C LEU A 43 -6.32 -11.85 -9.77
N SER A 44 -6.14 -13.10 -9.32
CA SER A 44 -6.27 -13.47 -7.91
C SER A 44 -5.25 -12.71 -7.05
N GLU A 45 -4.01 -12.62 -7.52
CA GLU A 45 -2.93 -11.92 -6.83
C GLU A 45 -3.14 -10.41 -6.83
N THR A 46 -3.57 -9.82 -7.95
CA THR A 46 -3.97 -8.40 -8.01
C THR A 46 -5.05 -8.08 -6.97
N GLN A 47 -6.07 -8.93 -6.84
CA GLN A 47 -7.14 -8.74 -5.86
C GLN A 47 -6.62 -8.87 -4.43
N ARG A 48 -5.76 -9.86 -4.17
CA ARG A 48 -5.14 -10.10 -2.87
C ARG A 48 -4.30 -8.90 -2.42
N ILE A 49 -3.41 -8.40 -3.27
CA ILE A 49 -2.59 -7.22 -2.99
C ILE A 49 -3.48 -6.03 -2.61
N LYS A 50 -4.49 -5.71 -3.43
CA LYS A 50 -5.39 -4.57 -3.19
C LYS A 50 -6.17 -4.71 -1.88
N ARG A 51 -6.70 -5.91 -1.58
CA ARG A 51 -7.41 -6.17 -0.33
C ARG A 51 -6.52 -5.96 0.88
N THR A 52 -5.28 -6.46 0.85
CA THR A 52 -4.34 -6.27 1.95
C THR A 52 -3.96 -4.80 2.11
N LEU A 53 -3.67 -4.06 1.04
CA LEU A 53 -3.38 -2.62 1.13
C LEU A 53 -4.54 -1.84 1.76
N VAL A 54 -5.78 -2.13 1.35
CA VAL A 54 -6.98 -1.47 1.90
C VAL A 54 -7.16 -1.78 3.39
N ALA A 55 -6.81 -2.99 3.83
CA ALA A 55 -6.92 -3.41 5.22
C ALA A 55 -5.77 -2.86 6.10
N THR A 56 -4.57 -2.75 5.55
CA THR A 56 -3.34 -2.43 6.30
C THR A 56 -3.01 -0.93 6.33
N LEU A 57 -3.23 -0.21 5.22
CA LEU A 57 -2.80 1.18 5.14
C LEU A 57 -3.75 2.14 5.87
N PRO A 58 -3.22 3.24 6.46
CA PRO A 58 -4.07 4.34 6.91
C PRO A 58 -4.81 4.93 5.70
N LYS A 59 -6.07 5.35 5.91
CA LYS A 59 -6.93 5.92 4.86
C LYS A 59 -6.44 7.31 4.43
N ARG A 60 -5.36 7.35 3.65
CA ARG A 60 -4.74 8.54 3.07
C ARG A 60 -4.65 8.37 1.57
N ARG A 61 -5.22 9.33 0.83
CA ARG A 61 -5.28 9.30 -0.63
C ARG A 61 -3.90 9.11 -1.27
N GLN A 62 -2.90 9.81 -0.76
CA GLN A 62 -1.54 9.81 -1.32
C GLN A 62 -0.90 8.41 -1.34
N LEU A 63 -1.26 7.54 -0.39
CA LEU A 63 -0.71 6.18 -0.33
C LEU A 63 -1.33 5.26 -1.39
N GLY A 64 -2.62 5.43 -1.66
CA GLY A 64 -3.29 4.76 -2.77
C GLY A 64 -2.76 5.25 -4.13
N GLU A 65 -2.57 6.56 -4.27
CA GLU A 65 -1.99 7.15 -5.50
C GLU A 65 -0.57 6.64 -5.76
N LEU A 66 0.26 6.49 -4.72
CA LEU A 66 1.58 5.87 -4.87
C LEU A 66 1.49 4.44 -5.40
N PHE A 67 0.62 3.61 -4.82
CA PHE A 67 0.42 2.23 -5.29
C PHE A 67 -0.05 2.18 -6.76
N ASP A 68 -1.01 3.03 -7.14
CA ASP A 68 -1.57 3.06 -8.48
C ASP A 68 -0.54 3.56 -9.52
N TYR A 69 0.22 4.61 -9.18
CA TYR A 69 1.32 5.10 -10.01
C TYR A 69 2.35 4.00 -10.28
N GLU A 70 2.77 3.30 -9.23
CA GLU A 70 3.78 2.24 -9.29
C GLU A 70 3.29 1.01 -10.05
N THR A 71 2.00 0.68 -9.90
CA THR A 71 1.34 -0.34 -10.71
C THR A 71 1.41 -0.02 -12.19
N ASN A 72 0.98 1.19 -12.58
CA ASN A 72 0.94 1.59 -13.98
C ASN A 72 2.34 1.64 -14.57
N ARG A 73 3.31 2.22 -13.83
CA ARG A 73 4.71 2.28 -14.28
C ARG A 73 5.28 0.89 -14.53
N SER A 74 5.08 -0.05 -13.59
CA SER A 74 5.60 -1.41 -13.73
C SER A 74 4.93 -2.18 -14.87
N PHE A 75 3.61 -2.04 -15.02
CA PHE A 75 2.87 -2.67 -16.12
C PHE A 75 3.40 -2.22 -17.49
N MET A 76 3.57 -0.90 -17.69
CA MET A 76 4.10 -0.35 -18.94
C MET A 76 5.55 -0.79 -19.18
N ALA A 77 6.40 -0.70 -18.16
CA ALA A 77 7.81 -1.11 -18.26
C ALA A 77 7.96 -2.61 -18.58
N PHE A 78 7.03 -3.45 -18.12
CA PHE A 78 7.05 -4.88 -18.43
C PHE A 78 6.75 -5.16 -19.90
N ILE A 79 5.79 -4.40 -20.48
CA ILE A 79 5.46 -4.45 -21.91
C ILE A 79 6.62 -3.94 -22.76
N GLU A 80 7.15 -2.77 -22.44
CA GLU A 80 8.25 -2.12 -23.19
C GLU A 80 9.50 -3.01 -23.26
N LYS A 81 9.80 -3.73 -22.17
CA LYS A 81 10.95 -4.63 -22.10
C LYS A 81 10.69 -6.02 -22.68
N ASN A 82 9.44 -6.31 -23.09
CA ASN A 82 9.02 -7.64 -23.54
C ASN A 82 9.44 -8.75 -22.57
N ASN A 83 9.27 -8.50 -21.26
CA ASN A 83 9.68 -9.45 -20.23
C ASN A 83 8.79 -10.71 -20.26
N THR A 84 9.37 -11.84 -19.88
CA THR A 84 8.61 -13.08 -19.69
C THR A 84 7.97 -13.11 -18.31
N CYS A 85 6.70 -13.53 -18.25
CA CYS A 85 6.00 -13.70 -16.99
C CYS A 85 6.72 -14.68 -16.06
N PRO A 86 6.89 -14.33 -14.76
CA PRO A 86 7.41 -15.28 -13.79
C PRO A 86 6.49 -16.50 -13.65
N THR A 87 7.02 -17.59 -13.12
CA THR A 87 6.17 -18.74 -12.76
C THR A 87 5.18 -18.32 -11.68
N PRO A 88 3.96 -18.92 -11.64
CA PRO A 88 2.97 -18.60 -10.60
C PRO A 88 3.54 -18.67 -9.19
N GLN A 89 4.28 -19.73 -8.87
CA GLN A 89 4.91 -19.93 -7.56
C GLN A 89 5.93 -18.84 -7.22
N SER A 90 6.78 -18.44 -8.17
CA SER A 90 7.76 -17.38 -7.92
C SER A 90 7.12 -16.01 -7.77
N LEU A 91 6.01 -15.74 -8.46
CA LEU A 91 5.24 -14.51 -8.31
C LEU A 91 4.55 -14.46 -6.95
N GLU A 92 3.90 -15.56 -6.56
CA GLU A 92 3.22 -15.72 -5.28
C GLU A 92 4.20 -15.50 -4.11
N GLN A 93 5.36 -16.15 -4.12
CA GLN A 93 6.37 -15.97 -3.08
C GLN A 93 6.83 -14.52 -2.94
N ARG A 94 7.10 -13.83 -4.06
CA ARG A 94 7.51 -12.41 -4.03
C ARG A 94 6.41 -11.51 -3.48
N ILE A 95 5.16 -11.84 -3.76
CA ILE A 95 4.00 -11.12 -3.23
C ILE A 95 3.85 -11.37 -1.74
N ASP A 96 3.99 -12.62 -1.28
CA ASP A 96 3.96 -12.97 0.15
C ASP A 96 4.98 -12.17 0.96
N GLU A 97 6.24 -12.19 0.53
CA GLU A 97 7.33 -11.46 1.17
C GLU A 97 7.03 -9.95 1.24
N ALA A 98 6.51 -9.36 0.15
CA ALA A 98 6.16 -7.95 0.11
C ALA A 98 4.95 -7.59 0.98
N LEU A 99 3.93 -8.47 1.05
CA LEU A 99 2.76 -8.27 1.90
C LEU A 99 3.13 -8.37 3.38
N ASP A 100 4.01 -9.30 3.75
CA ASP A 100 4.47 -9.44 5.13
C ASP A 100 5.37 -8.28 5.54
N ARG A 101 6.20 -7.78 4.62
CA ARG A 101 6.95 -6.54 4.82
C ARG A 101 6.03 -5.33 5.01
N LEU A 102 4.94 -5.23 4.24
CA LEU A 102 3.97 -4.16 4.43
C LEU A 102 3.34 -4.21 5.83
N LYS A 103 2.84 -5.38 6.24
CA LYS A 103 2.17 -5.56 7.53
C LYS A 103 3.10 -5.26 8.72
N SER A 104 4.39 -5.58 8.62
CA SER A 104 5.35 -5.30 9.70
C SER A 104 5.66 -3.80 9.86
N LEU A 105 5.55 -3.02 8.78
CA LEU A 105 5.78 -1.57 8.77
C LEU A 105 4.52 -0.75 9.08
N TYR A 106 3.35 -1.35 8.93
CA TYR A 106 2.04 -0.75 9.18
C TYR A 106 1.29 -1.62 10.20
N PRO A 107 1.60 -1.49 11.50
CA PRO A 107 0.97 -2.29 12.53
C PRO A 107 -0.54 -2.04 12.53
N ALA A 108 -1.29 -3.10 12.86
CA ALA A 108 -2.73 -3.01 13.05
C ALA A 108 -3.04 -1.92 14.07
N LYS A 109 -4.09 -1.14 13.78
CA LYS A 109 -4.66 -0.21 14.76
C LYS A 109 -5.30 -0.95 15.91
#